data_AF-A0A2D8I5N7-F1
#
_entry.id   AF-A0A2D8I5N7-F1
#
_cell.length_a   1.000
_cell.length_b   1.000
_cell.length_c   1.000
_cell.angle_alpha   90.00
_cell.angle_beta   90.00
_cell.angle_gamma   90.00
#
_symmetry.space_group_name_H-M   'P 1'
#
loop_
_entity.id
_entity.type
_entity.pdbx_description
1 polymer ?
#
loop_
_entity_poly.entity_id
_entity_poly.type
_entity_poly.pdbx_seq_one_letter_code
_entity_poly.pdbx_strand_id
1 'polypeptide(L)'
;MAAQKKLEAGSQYEHFDKDGDGVVSDEEFALERDMMRADNENQKEDQIRRMAWFALWGLLIYPVGIVVTDLLPFSFESTSRLLADIAPTYFVSVSALVGAFFGAQAYQKGKTHGNGKGK
;
A
#
# COMPACT_ATOMS: atom_id res chain seq x y z
N MET A 1 21.77 44.91 11.57
CA MET A 1 21.14 44.43 10.34
C MET A 1 21.96 43.26 9.83
N ALA A 2 21.48 42.02 9.99
CA ALA A 2 22.18 40.85 9.45
C ALA A 2 21.97 40.81 7.94
N ALA A 3 23.04 40.60 7.17
CA ALA A 3 22.96 40.50 5.72
C ALA A 3 22.13 39.28 5.32
N GLN A 4 21.18 39.47 4.39
CA GLN A 4 20.31 38.42 3.87
C GLN A 4 21.17 37.41 3.09
N LYS A 5 21.12 36.14 3.48
CA LYS A 5 21.87 35.07 2.81
C LYS A 5 21.23 34.81 1.44
N LYS A 6 22.03 34.94 0.38
CA LYS A 6 21.59 34.69 -1.01
C LYS A 6 22.09 33.32 -1.46
N LEU A 7 21.37 32.71 -2.40
CA LEU A 7 21.74 31.44 -3.01
C LEU A 7 22.86 31.63 -4.04
N GLU A 8 23.67 30.59 -4.25
CA GLU A 8 24.67 30.55 -5.31
C GLU A 8 23.98 30.47 -6.68
N ALA A 9 24.53 31.16 -7.70
CA ALA A 9 23.99 31.09 -9.06
C ALA A 9 24.14 29.68 -9.63
N GLY A 10 23.05 29.09 -10.12
CA GLY A 10 22.97 27.68 -10.52
C GLY A 10 22.69 26.71 -9.37
N SER A 11 22.27 27.19 -8.19
CA SER A 11 21.98 26.33 -7.05
C SER A 11 20.83 25.37 -7.38
N GLN A 12 20.94 24.14 -6.89
CA GLN A 12 19.86 23.16 -6.93
C GLN A 12 18.56 23.65 -6.27
N TYR A 13 18.55 24.81 -5.61
CA TYR A 13 17.37 25.42 -5.01
C TYR A 13 16.76 26.58 -5.83
N GLU A 14 17.35 26.98 -6.96
CA GLU A 14 16.82 28.07 -7.80
C GLU A 14 15.42 27.79 -8.35
N HIS A 15 15.02 26.53 -8.46
CA HIS A 15 13.68 26.15 -8.92
C HIS A 15 12.59 26.36 -7.85
N PHE A 16 12.95 26.62 -6.60
CA PHE A 16 12.00 26.94 -5.54
C PHE A 16 11.63 28.42 -5.49
N ASP A 17 12.39 29.28 -6.18
CA ASP A 17 12.12 30.72 -6.32
C ASP A 17 11.00 30.92 -7.36
N LYS A 18 9.76 31.06 -6.88
CA LYS A 18 8.56 31.16 -7.73
C LYS A 18 8.21 32.59 -8.09
N ASP A 19 8.66 33.56 -7.30
CA ASP A 19 8.42 34.99 -7.54
C ASP A 19 9.56 35.69 -8.31
N GLY A 20 10.72 35.02 -8.45
CA GLY A 20 11.84 35.45 -9.26
C GLY A 20 12.65 36.57 -8.62
N ASP A 21 12.60 36.70 -7.30
CA ASP A 21 13.27 37.77 -6.56
C ASP A 21 14.75 37.44 -6.21
N GLY A 22 15.19 36.21 -6.47
CA GLY A 22 16.54 35.71 -6.24
C GLY A 22 16.81 35.24 -4.80
N VAL A 23 15.78 35.14 -3.96
CA VAL A 23 15.85 34.70 -2.56
C VAL A 23 14.72 33.71 -2.26
N VAL A 24 15.06 32.41 -2.22
CA VAL A 24 14.06 31.41 -1.82
C VAL A 24 13.65 31.62 -0.36
N SER A 25 12.37 31.93 -0.17
CA SER A 25 11.74 32.14 1.13
C SER A 25 11.45 30.80 1.85
N ASP A 26 11.44 30.83 3.19
CA ASP A 26 11.01 29.69 4.01
C ASP A 26 9.56 29.25 3.66
N GLU A 27 8.72 30.18 3.21
CA GLU A 27 7.34 29.92 2.77
C GLU A 27 7.28 29.16 1.44
N GLU A 28 8.17 29.49 0.50
CA GLU A 28 8.28 28.79 -0.79
C GLU A 28 8.80 27.36 -0.61
N PHE A 29 9.77 27.17 0.29
CA PHE A 29 10.23 25.84 0.71
C PHE A 29 9.14 25.02 1.38
N ALA A 30 8.31 25.64 2.22
CA ALA A 30 7.21 24.96 2.89
C ALA A 30 6.14 24.52 1.89
N LEU A 31 5.78 25.40 0.95
CA LEU A 31 4.77 25.11 -0.07
C LEU A 31 5.19 23.94 -0.97
N GLU A 32 6.45 23.91 -1.42
CA GLU A 32 6.95 22.83 -2.27
C GLU A 32 7.08 21.51 -1.49
N ARG A 33 7.45 21.55 -0.20
CA ARG A 33 7.44 20.34 0.64
C ARG A 33 6.05 19.76 0.79
N ASP A 34 5.03 20.61 0.92
CA ASP A 34 3.64 20.16 1.01
C ASP A 34 3.14 19.61 -0.33
N MET A 35 3.52 20.25 -1.46
CA MET A 35 3.24 19.73 -2.80
C MET A 35 3.92 18.38 -3.06
N MET A 36 5.21 18.23 -2.71
CA MET A 36 5.92 16.96 -2.82
C MET A 36 5.32 15.87 -1.94
N ARG A 37 4.84 16.20 -0.74
CA ARG A 37 4.14 15.23 0.12
C ARG A 37 2.84 14.78 -0.54
N ALA A 38 2.02 15.71 -1.02
CA ALA A 38 0.76 15.40 -1.68
C ALA A 38 0.95 14.52 -2.92
N ASP A 39 1.93 14.84 -3.76
CA ASP A 39 2.24 14.04 -4.96
C ASP A 39 2.73 12.63 -4.61
N ASN A 40 3.62 12.52 -3.61
CA ASN A 40 4.15 11.24 -3.16
C ASN A 40 3.08 10.37 -2.46
N GLU A 41 2.08 10.98 -1.84
CA GLU A 41 0.93 10.28 -1.27
C GLU A 41 0.01 9.73 -2.37
N ASN A 42 -0.28 10.53 -3.40
CA ASN A 42 -1.05 10.11 -4.56
C ASN A 42 -0.35 8.95 -5.33
N GLN A 43 0.96 9.03 -5.52
CA GLN A 43 1.74 7.95 -6.14
C GLN A 43 1.66 6.64 -5.34
N LYS A 44 1.64 6.70 -4.01
CA LYS A 44 1.47 5.51 -3.17
C LYS A 44 0.09 4.89 -3.31
N GLU A 45 -0.96 5.69 -3.38
CA GLU A 45 -2.33 5.19 -3.58
C GLU A 45 -2.47 4.44 -4.91
N ASP A 46 -1.89 4.99 -5.97
CA ASP A 46 -1.88 4.34 -7.29
C ASP A 46 -1.07 3.03 -7.28
N GLN A 47 0.08 3.00 -6.60
CA GLN A 47 0.86 1.78 -6.44
C GLN A 47 0.08 0.72 -5.66
N ILE A 48 -0.58 1.10 -4.56
CA ILE A 48 -1.42 0.19 -3.76
C ILE A 48 -2.57 -0.35 -4.61
N ARG A 49 -3.21 0.47 -5.44
CA ARG A 49 -4.29 0.03 -6.34
C ARG A 49 -3.78 -0.97 -7.37
N ARG A 50 -2.60 -0.74 -7.96
CA ARG A 50 -1.97 -1.67 -8.91
C ARG A 50 -1.57 -2.98 -8.25
N MET A 51 -1.00 -2.94 -7.05
CA MET A 51 -0.67 -4.13 -6.26
C MET A 51 -1.92 -4.92 -5.87
N ALA A 52 -2.99 -4.23 -5.46
CA ALA A 52 -4.27 -4.84 -5.16
C ALA A 52 -4.86 -5.53 -6.40
N TRP A 53 -4.82 -4.89 -7.58
CA TRP A 53 -5.27 -5.50 -8.82
C TRP A 53 -4.49 -6.77 -9.18
N PHE A 54 -3.17 -6.77 -9.01
CA PHE A 54 -2.35 -7.95 -9.24
C PHE A 54 -2.71 -9.09 -8.27
N ALA A 55 -2.90 -8.78 -6.98
CA ALA A 55 -3.33 -9.76 -5.99
C ALA A 55 -4.74 -10.30 -6.27
N LEU A 56 -5.67 -9.46 -6.71
CA LEU A 56 -7.02 -9.86 -7.10
C LEU A 56 -7.00 -10.81 -8.30
N TRP A 57 -6.19 -10.53 -9.32
CA TRP A 57 -5.99 -11.44 -10.46
C TRP A 57 -5.34 -12.76 -10.02
N GLY A 58 -4.31 -12.70 -9.18
CA GLY A 58 -3.63 -13.89 -8.64
C GLY A 58 -4.56 -14.80 -7.84
N LEU A 59 -5.47 -14.23 -7.05
CA LEU A 59 -6.48 -14.97 -6.31
C LEU A 59 -7.55 -15.58 -7.24
N LEU A 60 -7.90 -14.88 -8.31
CA LEU A 60 -8.94 -15.32 -9.26
C LEU A 60 -8.47 -16.45 -10.20
N ILE A 61 -7.16 -16.56 -10.44
CA ILE A 61 -6.58 -17.62 -11.29
C ILE A 61 -6.96 -19.02 -10.80
N TYR A 62 -6.97 -19.26 -9.48
CA TYR A 62 -7.26 -20.59 -8.93
C TYR A 62 -8.71 -21.06 -9.22
N PRO A 63 -9.77 -20.29 -8.90
CA PRO A 63 -11.14 -20.65 -9.29
C PRO A 63 -11.36 -20.74 -10.80
N VAL A 64 -10.78 -19.83 -11.58
CA VAL A 64 -10.92 -19.84 -13.04
C VAL A 64 -10.26 -21.09 -13.64
N GLY A 65 -9.10 -21.49 -13.12
CA GLY A 65 -8.42 -22.72 -13.53
C GLY A 65 -9.29 -23.96 -13.31
N ILE A 66 -9.96 -24.07 -12.16
CA ILE A 66 -10.88 -25.18 -11.86
C ILE A 66 -12.02 -25.25 -12.89
N VAL A 67 -12.67 -24.13 -13.17
CA VAL A 67 -13.77 -24.05 -14.13
C VAL A 67 -13.30 -24.40 -15.55
N VAL A 68 -12.11 -23.94 -15.95
CA VAL A 68 -11.52 -24.27 -17.26
C VAL A 68 -11.18 -25.75 -17.36
N THR A 69 -10.64 -26.37 -16.29
CA THR A 69 -10.36 -27.81 -16.27
C THR A 69 -11.62 -28.68 -16.27
N ASP A 70 -12.75 -28.16 -15.78
CA ASP A 70 -14.04 -28.84 -15.79
C ASP A 70 -14.73 -28.73 -17.18
N LEU A 71 -14.51 -27.63 -17.90
CA LEU A 71 -15.06 -27.38 -19.24
C LEU A 71 -14.25 -28.01 -20.38
N LEU A 72 -12.95 -28.25 -20.19
CA LEU A 72 -12.11 -28.89 -21.20
C LEU A 72 -12.30 -30.42 -21.16
N PRO A 73 -12.52 -31.09 -22.32
CA PRO A 73 -12.79 -32.54 -22.39
C PRO A 73 -11.58 -33.43 -22.01
N PHE A 74 -10.44 -32.84 -21.63
CA PHE A 74 -9.27 -33.51 -21.08
C PHE A 74 -9.28 -33.46 -19.54
N SER A 75 -10.48 -33.51 -18.93
CA SER A 75 -10.69 -33.36 -17.50
C SER A 75 -10.31 -34.63 -16.74
N PHE A 76 -9.38 -34.54 -15.80
CA PHE A 76 -9.25 -35.52 -14.72
C PHE A 76 -10.44 -35.35 -13.78
N GLU A 77 -11.56 -36.03 -14.05
CA GLU A 77 -12.81 -35.98 -13.27
C GLU A 77 -12.57 -36.22 -11.76
N SER A 78 -11.50 -36.94 -11.44
CA SER A 78 -10.99 -37.19 -10.09
C SER A 78 -10.31 -35.98 -9.43
N THR A 79 -9.67 -35.08 -10.18
CA THR A 79 -8.95 -33.92 -9.61
C THR A 79 -9.91 -32.85 -9.09
N SER A 80 -10.99 -32.53 -9.83
CA SER A 80 -11.99 -31.54 -9.39
C SER A 80 -12.70 -31.98 -8.11
N ARG A 81 -13.11 -33.26 -8.03
CA ARG A 81 -13.71 -33.84 -6.80
C ARG A 81 -12.75 -33.85 -5.62
N LEU A 82 -11.52 -34.31 -5.82
CA LEU A 82 -10.52 -34.32 -4.74
C LEU A 82 -10.23 -32.91 -4.24
N LEU A 83 -10.21 -31.92 -5.14
CA LEU A 83 -10.00 -30.52 -4.81
C LEU A 83 -11.20 -29.91 -4.06
N ALA A 84 -12.42 -30.24 -4.48
CA ALA A 84 -13.65 -29.85 -3.79
C ALA A 84 -13.72 -30.44 -2.38
N ASP A 85 -13.29 -31.69 -2.20
CA ASP A 85 -13.29 -32.38 -0.91
C ASP A 85 -12.28 -31.79 0.09
N ILE A 86 -11.14 -31.27 -0.39
CA ILE A 86 -10.12 -30.62 0.47
C ILE A 86 -10.35 -29.12 0.66
N ALA A 87 -11.16 -28.47 -0.18
CA ALA A 87 -11.41 -27.02 -0.14
C ALA A 87 -11.87 -26.50 1.25
N PRO A 88 -12.77 -27.19 1.99
CA PRO A 88 -13.16 -26.75 3.33
C PRO A 88 -11.98 -26.67 4.31
N THR A 89 -11.07 -27.66 4.27
CA THR A 89 -9.89 -27.71 5.14
C THR A 89 -8.93 -26.55 4.85
N TYR A 90 -8.70 -26.24 3.57
CA TYR A 90 -7.88 -25.10 3.18
C TYR A 90 -8.52 -23.78 3.60
N PHE A 91 -9.82 -23.60 3.37
CA PHE A 91 -10.54 -22.37 3.72
C PHE A 91 -10.54 -22.11 5.22
N VAL A 92 -10.78 -23.14 6.03
CA VAL A 92 -10.72 -23.05 7.50
C VAL A 92 -9.30 -22.71 7.97
N SER A 93 -8.27 -23.36 7.41
CA SER A 93 -6.87 -23.10 7.79
C SER A 93 -6.43 -21.67 7.46
N VAL A 94 -6.78 -21.16 6.28
CA VAL A 94 -6.50 -19.78 5.88
C VAL A 94 -7.26 -18.78 6.76
N SER A 95 -8.54 -19.04 7.03
CA SER A 95 -9.35 -18.18 7.91
C SER A 95 -8.77 -18.10 9.33
N ALA A 96 -8.28 -19.23 9.86
CA ALA A 96 -7.62 -19.26 11.15
C ALA A 96 -6.30 -18.47 11.16
N LEU A 97 -5.47 -18.60 10.12
CA LEU A 97 -4.22 -17.84 9.98
C LEU A 97 -4.48 -16.33 9.92
N VAL A 98 -5.44 -15.92 9.09
CA VAL A 98 -5.83 -14.52 8.91
C VAL A 98 -6.45 -13.96 10.20
N GLY A 99 -7.33 -14.72 10.85
CA GLY A 99 -7.93 -14.37 12.13
C GLY A 99 -6.90 -14.21 13.24
N ALA A 100 -5.91 -15.10 13.31
CA ALA A 100 -4.81 -14.99 14.28
C ALA A 100 -3.97 -13.73 14.03
N PHE A 101 -3.67 -13.41 12.77
CA PHE A 101 -2.88 -12.24 12.42
C PHE A 101 -3.59 -10.93 12.74
N PHE A 102 -4.87 -10.79 12.35
CA PHE A 102 -5.66 -9.61 12.68
C PHE A 102 -6.00 -9.51 14.18
N GLY A 103 -6.27 -10.64 14.85
CA GLY A 103 -6.47 -10.70 16.29
C GLY A 103 -5.24 -10.25 17.06
N ALA A 104 -4.06 -10.71 16.66
CA ALA A 104 -2.79 -10.28 17.25
C ALA A 104 -2.54 -8.77 17.05
N GLN A 105 -2.79 -8.25 15.85
CA GLN A 105 -2.66 -6.80 15.58
C GLN A 105 -3.64 -5.96 16.40
N ALA A 106 -4.91 -6.37 16.49
CA ALA A 106 -5.92 -5.68 17.29
C ALA A 106 -5.55 -5.69 18.78
N TYR A 107 -5.04 -6.81 19.28
CA TYR A 107 -4.57 -6.94 20.67
C TYR A 107 -3.37 -6.03 20.96
N GLN A 108 -2.39 -5.96 20.04
CA GLN A 108 -1.25 -5.05 20.16
C GLN A 108 -1.69 -3.58 20.17
N LYS A 109 -2.57 -3.19 19.24
CA LYS A 109 -3.13 -1.82 19.16
C LYS A 109 -3.92 -1.44 20.42
N GLY A 110 -4.67 -2.39 21.00
CA GLY A 110 -5.38 -2.22 22.26
C GLY A 110 -4.45 -1.93 23.45
N LYS A 111 -3.27 -2.57 23.50
CA LYS A 111 -2.25 -2.28 24.52
C LYS A 111 -1.66 -0.88 24.39
N THR A 112 -1.45 -0.39 23.17
CA THR A 112 -0.88 0.95 22.93
C THR A 112 -1.85 2.07 23.32
N HIS A 113 -3.17 1.89 23.14
CA HIS A 113 -4.18 2.88 23.56
C HIS A 113 -4.57 2.81 25.04
N GLY A 114 -4.33 1.70 25.73
CA GLY A 114 -4.66 1.53 27.15
C GLY A 114 -3.67 2.18 28.14
N ASN A 115 -2.44 2.51 27.72
CA ASN A 115 -1.38 2.98 28.62
C ASN A 115 -1.24 4.52 28.72
N GLY A 116 -2.26 5.27 28.28
CA GLY A 116 -2.27 6.75 28.26
C GLY A 116 -3.10 7.42 29.36
N LYS A 117 -3.65 6.68 30.33
CA LYS A 117 -4.34 7.23 31.51
C LYS A 117 -3.65 6.74 32.78
N GLY A 118 -2.57 7.40 33.14
CA GLY A 118 -1.83 7.02 34.34
C GLY A 118 -0.53 7.79 34.53
N LYS A 119 -0.52 9.11 34.33
CA LYS A 119 0.34 10.08 35.01
C LYS A 119 -0.39 11.41 35.08
#